data_AF-A0A530R560-F1
#
_entry.id   AF-A0A530R560-F1
#
_cell.length_a   1.000
_cell.length_b   1.000
_cell.length_c   1.000
_cell.angle_alpha   90.00
_cell.angle_beta   90.00
_cell.angle_gamma   90.00
#
_symmetry.space_group_name_H-M   'P 1'
#
loop_
_entity.id
_entity.type
_entity.pdbx_description
1 polymer ?
#
loop_
_entity_poly.entity_id
_entity_poly.type
_entity_poly.pdbx_seq_one_letter_code
_entity_poly.pdbx_strand_id
1 'polypeptide(L)' 'IGHVFTHFALELDVFKAMTDGAAPAGHFWSLAHEISGEALPTVMKKVIEAAIPGATKKQRAH' A
#
# COMPACT_ATOMS: atom_id res chain seq x y z
N ILE A 1 11.48 -5.58 -1.44
CA ILE A 1 10.26 -6.40 -1.69
C ILE A 1 10.30 -6.92 -3.12
N GLY A 2 10.08 -8.23 -3.33
CA GLY A 2 10.06 -8.85 -4.66
C GLY A 2 8.65 -9.22 -5.16
N HIS A 3 8.39 -9.03 -6.44
CA HIS A 3 7.18 -9.50 -7.13
C HIS A 3 7.48 -9.96 -8.55
N VAL A 4 6.95 -11.12 -8.96
CA VAL A 4 7.14 -11.66 -10.31
C VAL A 4 5.86 -11.47 -11.11
N PHE A 5 5.98 -10.77 -12.24
CA PHE A 5 4.98 -10.73 -13.30
C PHE A 5 5.30 -11.80 -14.35
N THR A 6 4.35 -12.05 -15.26
CA THR A 6 4.53 -13.05 -16.33
C THR A 6 5.78 -12.84 -17.19
N HIS A 7 6.23 -11.60 -17.35
CA HIS A 7 7.34 -11.27 -18.25
C HIS A 7 8.62 -10.80 -17.54
N PHE A 8 8.56 -10.45 -16.25
CA PHE A 8 9.71 -9.92 -15.52
C PHE A 8 9.55 -10.05 -14.00
N ALA A 9 10.68 -9.98 -13.28
CA ALA A 9 10.72 -9.82 -11.84
C ALA A 9 10.97 -8.35 -11.49
N LEU A 10 10.27 -7.85 -10.47
CA LEU A 10 10.41 -6.51 -9.93
C LEU A 10 10.93 -6.59 -8.49
N GLU A 11 12.05 -5.90 -8.25
CA GLU A 11 12.60 -5.67 -6.91
C GLU A 11 12.43 -4.21 -6.52
N LEU A 12 11.92 -3.98 -5.31
CA LEU A 12 11.58 -2.66 -4.80
C LEU A 12 12.26 -2.41 -3.45
N ASP A 13 12.88 -1.25 -3.31
CA ASP A 13 13.17 -0.65 -2.01
C ASP A 13 11.99 0.24 -1.58
N VAL A 14 11.51 0.03 -0.36
CA VAL A 14 10.32 0.71 0.15
C VAL A 14 10.74 1.75 1.17
N PHE A 15 10.43 3.01 0.88
CA PHE A 15 10.67 4.14 1.77
C PHE A 15 9.35 4.65 2.36
N LYS A 16 9.38 5.04 3.63
CA LYS A 16 8.25 5.64 4.33
C LYS A 16 8.59 7.07 4.73
N ALA A 17 7.66 7.99 4.49
CA ALA A 17 7.73 9.38 4.94
C ALA A 17 6.44 9.76 5.70
N MET A 18 6.54 10.81 6.51
CA MET A 18 5.41 11.41 7.23
C MET A 18 5.18 12.82 6.67
N THR A 19 3.93 13.23 6.54
CA THR A 19 3.54 14.57 6.07
C THR A 19 2.20 14.96 6.67
N ASP A 20 2.04 16.26 6.94
CA ASP A 20 0.77 16.86 7.36
C ASP A 20 0.07 17.58 6.20
N GLY A 21 0.60 17.44 4.98
CA GLY A 21 0.08 18.10 3.78
C GLY A 21 -1.18 17.44 3.21
N ALA A 22 -1.99 18.25 2.53
CA ALA A 22 -3.10 17.74 1.73
C ALA A 22 -2.58 16.90 0.54
N ALA A 23 -3.39 15.94 0.09
CA ALA A 23 -3.07 15.17 -1.10
C ALA A 23 -2.98 16.11 -2.32
N PRO A 24 -1.97 15.97 -3.18
CA PRO A 24 -1.86 16.76 -4.41
C PRO A 24 -3.07 16.58 -5.33
N ALA A 25 -3.26 17.49 -6.28
CA ALA A 25 -4.32 17.36 -7.28
C ALA A 25 -4.23 15.99 -8.00
N GLY A 26 -5.37 15.32 -8.16
CA GLY A 26 -5.46 13.97 -8.75
C GLY A 26 -5.07 12.82 -7.81
N HIS A 27 -4.79 13.08 -6.54
CA HIS A 27 -4.44 12.09 -5.53
C HIS A 27 -5.41 12.17 -4.34
N PHE A 28 -5.42 11.13 -3.51
CA PHE A 28 -6.21 11.08 -2.28
C PHE A 28 -5.42 10.38 -1.17
N TRP A 29 -5.73 10.73 0.08
CA TRP A 29 -5.28 9.98 1.25
C TRP A 29 -6.31 8.90 1.58
N SER A 30 -5.87 7.65 1.61
CA SER A 30 -6.71 6.52 2.05
C SER A 30 -6.47 6.26 3.54
N LEU A 31 -7.55 6.02 4.30
CA LEU A 31 -7.40 5.60 5.68
C LEU A 31 -6.88 4.17 5.75
N ALA A 32 -6.06 3.86 6.75
CA ALA A 32 -5.41 2.55 6.87
C ALA A 32 -6.39 1.36 6.81
N HIS A 33 -7.62 1.51 7.31
CA HIS A 33 -8.63 0.46 7.29
C HIS A 33 -9.34 0.30 5.93
N GLU A 34 -9.35 1.34 5.09
CA GLU A 34 -9.97 1.34 3.76
C GLU A 34 -9.08 0.64 2.71
N ILE A 35 -7.76 0.70 2.88
CA ILE A 35 -6.74 0.08 2.01
C ILE A 35 -7.06 -1.39 1.69
N SER A 36 -7.58 -2.15 2.65
CA SER A 36 -7.92 -3.57 2.45
C SER A 36 -9.09 -3.80 1.47
N GLY A 37 -10.00 -2.84 1.37
CA GLY A 37 -11.16 -2.84 0.47
C GLY A 37 -10.85 -2.28 -0.93
N GLU A 38 -9.75 -1.55 -1.09
CA GLU A 38 -9.34 -1.01 -2.37
C GLU A 38 -8.90 -2.11 -3.36
N ALA A 39 -9.17 -1.88 -4.64
CA ALA A 39 -8.77 -2.72 -5.75
C ALA A 39 -7.28 -2.58 -6.10
N LEU A 40 -6.42 -2.49 -5.09
CA LEU A 40 -4.98 -2.35 -5.26
C LEU A 40 -4.38 -3.64 -5.85
N PRO A 41 -3.45 -3.53 -6.82
CA PRO A 41 -2.65 -4.65 -7.27
C PRO A 41 -1.93 -5.32 -6.11
N THR A 42 -1.71 -6.63 -6.20
CA THR A 42 -1.06 -7.42 -5.13
C THR A 42 0.34 -6.91 -4.80
N VAL A 43 1.10 -6.41 -5.79
CA VAL A 43 2.40 -5.76 -5.56
C VAL A 43 2.28 -4.52 -4.67
N MET A 44 1.26 -3.68 -4.86
CA MET A 44 1.05 -2.48 -4.06
C MET A 44 0.66 -2.81 -2.62
N LYS A 45 -0.16 -3.86 -2.42
CA LYS A 45 -0.45 -4.38 -1.07
C LYS A 45 0.83 -4.84 -0.35
N LYS A 46 1.75 -5.50 -1.05
CA LYS A 46 3.05 -5.88 -0.48
C LYS A 46 3.89 -4.65 -0.08
N VAL A 47 3.89 -3.59 -0.88
CA VAL A 47 4.61 -2.34 -0.59
C VAL A 47 4.04 -1.68 0.68
N ILE A 48 2.71 -1.57 0.77
CA ILE A 48 2.05 -0.97 1.93
C ILE A 48 2.31 -1.78 3.20
N GLU A 49 2.18 -3.10 3.16
CA GLU A 49 2.44 -3.97 4.32
C GLU A 49 3.90 -3.87 4.79
N ALA A 50 4.85 -3.70 3.87
CA ALA A 50 6.26 -3.49 4.20
C ALA A 50 6.52 -2.14 4.86
N ALA A 51 5.85 -1.07 4.40
CA ALA A 51 5.97 0.26 4.98
C ALA A 51 5.21 0.42 6.30
N ILE A 52 4.03 -0.21 6.41
CA ILE A 52 3.10 -0.11 7.53
C ILE A 52 2.55 -1.51 7.83
N PRO A 53 3.21 -2.29 8.71
CA PRO A 53 2.76 -3.63 9.06
C PRO A 53 1.33 -3.67 9.57
N GLY A 54 0.51 -4.57 9.01
CA GLY A 54 -0.90 -4.75 9.35
C GLY A 54 -1.89 -3.87 8.59
N ALA A 55 -1.43 -2.87 7.81
CA ALA A 55 -2.32 -1.96 7.08
C ALA A 55 -3.14 -2.64 5.97
N THR A 56 -2.73 -3.82 5.50
CA THR A 56 -3.51 -4.57 4.49
C THR A 56 -4.48 -5.59 5.07
N LYS A 57 -4.45 -5.79 6.40
CA LYS A 57 -5.34 -6.74 7.08
C LYS A 57 -6.73 -6.14 7.20
N LYS A 58 -7.77 -6.92 6.88
CA LYS A 58 -9.15 -6.52 7.20
C LYS A 58 -9.28 -6.42 8.72
N GLN A 59 -9.56 -5.22 9.21
CA GLN A 59 -9.86 -5.02 10.62
C GLN A 59 -11.21 -5.70 10.91
N ARG A 60 -11.24 -6.63 11.87
CA ARG A 60 -12.50 -7.23 12.32
C ARG A 60 -13.25 -6.15 13.08
N ALA A 61 -14.38 -5.69 12.55
CA ALA A 61 -15.32 -4.89 13.32
C ALA A 61 -15.84 -5.76 14.47
N HIS A 62 -15.68 -5.27 15.70
CA HIS A 62 -16.30 -5.83 16.90
C HIS A 62 -17.44 -4.91 17.34
#